data_AF-A0A522BUB2-F1
#
_entry.id   AF-A0A522BUB2-F1
#
_cell.length_a   1.000
_cell.length_b   1.000
_cell.length_c   1.000
_cell.angle_alpha   90.00
_cell.angle_beta   90.00
_cell.angle_gamma   90.00
#
_symmetry.space_group_name_H-M   'P 1'
#
loop_
_entity.id
_entity.type
_entity.pdbx_description
1 polymer ?
#
loop_
_entity_poly.entity_id
_entity_poly.type
_entity_poly.pdbx_seq_one_letter_code
_entity_poly.pdbx_strand_id
1 'polypeptide(L)'
;LLVSAGAPVMGHVGLTPQSELVMGLRVQGRGEAADALLADALAVQEAGAFAVVLEAVPADLAERVSKELVIPTIGIGAGAGCDAQVLVWTDMAGLTPGKPLTFVKRYADLRSVLGEATKAYVDDVREGRFPGPEHSFD
;
A
#
# COMPACT_ATOMS: atom_id res chain seq x y z
N LEU A 1 20.55 12.69 13.40
CA LEU A 1 19.51 12.04 12.59
C LEU A 1 18.89 10.90 13.41
N LEU A 2 17.66 10.46 13.12
CA LEU A 2 17.04 9.31 13.82
C LEU A 2 17.94 8.06 13.75
N VAL A 3 18.57 7.85 12.60
CA VAL A 3 19.54 6.78 12.37
C VAL A 3 20.76 6.89 13.30
N SER A 4 21.23 8.12 13.59
CA SER A 4 22.32 8.35 14.55
C SER A 4 21.95 7.96 15.99
N ALA A 5 20.66 7.85 16.30
CA ALA A 5 20.15 7.38 17.59
C ALA A 5 19.88 5.85 17.61
N GLY A 6 20.25 5.13 16.54
CA GLY A 6 20.10 3.67 16.43
C GLY A 6 18.74 3.20 15.91
N ALA A 7 17.85 4.10 15.49
CA ALA A 7 16.57 3.73 14.90
C ALA A 7 16.72 3.44 13.39
N PRO A 8 16.38 2.24 12.89
CA PRO A 8 16.32 1.99 11.46
C PRO A 8 15.15 2.76 10.82
N VAL A 9 15.43 3.45 9.72
CA VAL A 9 14.44 4.30 9.03
C VAL A 9 14.24 3.81 7.60
N MET A 10 12.98 3.65 7.21
CA MET A 10 12.57 3.54 5.81
C MET A 10 12.00 4.89 5.38
N GLY A 11 12.53 5.46 4.30
CA GLY A 11 11.99 6.68 3.70
C GLY A 11 10.68 6.43 2.97
N HIS A 12 9.92 7.50 2.73
CA HIS A 12 8.75 7.47 1.86
C HIS A 12 8.70 8.79 1.08
N VAL A 13 8.85 8.72 -0.25
CA VAL A 13 8.76 9.87 -1.16
C VAL A 13 7.73 9.61 -2.27
N GLY A 14 7.42 10.65 -3.04
CA GLY A 14 6.28 10.63 -3.96
C GLY A 14 5.01 11.10 -3.26
N LEU A 15 3.88 10.45 -3.52
CA LEU A 15 2.63 10.79 -2.85
C LEU A 15 2.71 10.32 -1.39
N THR A 16 2.79 11.24 -0.44
CA THR A 16 2.73 10.92 0.98
C THR A 16 1.29 11.18 1.48
N PRO A 17 0.48 10.16 1.79
CA PRO A 17 -0.94 10.34 2.11
C PRO A 17 -1.20 11.28 3.30
N GLN A 18 -0.25 11.39 4.24
CA GLN A 18 -0.32 12.33 5.36
C GLN A 18 -0.34 13.81 4.92
N SER A 19 0.12 14.11 3.70
CA SER A 19 0.09 15.44 3.08
C SER A 19 -0.99 15.58 2.01
N GLU A 20 -2.00 14.70 1.99
CA GLU A 20 -3.09 14.72 0.99
C GLU A 20 -3.74 16.10 0.86
N LEU A 21 -4.01 16.79 1.97
CA LEU A 21 -4.66 18.11 1.95
C LEU A 21 -3.82 19.19 1.25
N VAL A 22 -2.50 18.97 1.12
CA VAL A 22 -1.57 19.90 0.48
C VAL A 22 -1.25 19.45 -0.95
N MET A 23 -1.02 18.15 -1.15
CA MET A 23 -0.52 17.60 -2.42
C MET A 23 -1.63 17.11 -3.35
N GLY A 24 -2.79 16.75 -2.79
CA GLY A 24 -3.85 15.98 -3.44
C GLY A 24 -3.45 14.53 -3.72
N LEU A 25 -4.44 13.65 -3.88
CA LEU A 25 -4.21 12.26 -4.32
C LEU A 25 -3.92 12.20 -5.83
N ARG A 26 -2.70 12.56 -6.21
CA ARG A 26 -2.24 12.57 -7.60
C ARG A 26 -0.84 12.00 -7.76
N VAL A 27 -0.54 11.59 -8.98
CA VAL A 27 0.80 11.13 -9.38
C VAL A 27 1.82 12.25 -9.19
N GLN A 28 2.95 11.95 -8.54
CA GLN A 28 4.05 12.87 -8.26
C GLN A 28 5.21 12.71 -9.27
N GLY A 29 6.12 13.68 -9.35
CA GLY A 29 7.32 13.54 -10.18
C GLY A 29 7.09 13.66 -11.70
N ARG A 30 6.09 14.42 -12.14
CA ARG A 30 5.86 14.70 -13.57
C ARG A 30 6.66 15.93 -14.04
N GLY A 31 7.23 15.84 -15.24
CA GLY A 31 7.94 16.96 -15.87
C GLY A 31 9.11 17.43 -15.01
N GLU A 32 9.20 18.73 -14.77
CA GLU A 32 10.28 19.34 -13.98
C GLU A 32 10.34 18.86 -12.52
N ALA A 33 9.27 18.26 -11.99
CA ALA A 33 9.26 17.70 -10.64
C ALA A 33 10.01 16.35 -10.53
N ALA A 34 10.43 15.74 -11.64
CA ALA A 34 11.11 14.46 -11.64
C ALA A 34 12.47 14.53 -10.92
N ASP A 35 13.25 15.57 -11.18
CA ASP A 35 14.58 15.72 -10.58
C ASP A 35 14.49 16.07 -9.09
N ALA A 36 13.43 16.79 -8.66
CA ALA A 36 13.16 17.03 -7.25
C ALA A 36 12.86 15.72 -6.50
N LEU A 37 12.05 14.83 -7.08
CA LEU A 37 11.74 13.53 -6.48
C LEU A 37 12.99 12.64 -6.36
N LEU A 38 13.85 12.63 -7.38
CA LEU A 38 15.13 11.93 -7.31
C LEU A 38 16.04 12.52 -6.22
N ALA A 39 16.10 13.85 -6.10
CA ALA A 39 16.87 14.52 -5.06
C ALA A 39 16.36 14.16 -3.67
N ASP A 40 15.04 14.11 -3.46
CA ASP A 40 14.44 13.69 -2.18
C ASP A 40 14.81 12.23 -1.85
N ALA A 41 14.75 11.33 -2.84
CA ALA A 41 15.12 9.93 -2.68
C ALA A 41 16.61 9.75 -2.30
N LEU A 42 17.50 10.51 -2.95
CA LEU A 42 18.92 10.54 -2.61
C LEU A 42 19.16 11.11 -1.21
N ALA A 43 18.46 12.20 -0.85
CA ALA A 43 18.60 12.83 0.45
C ALA A 43 18.20 11.90 1.61
N VAL A 44 17.13 11.10 1.45
CA VAL A 44 16.75 10.12 2.49
C VAL A 44 17.77 8.98 2.60
N GLN A 45 18.38 8.56 1.49
CA GLN A 45 19.49 7.60 1.48
C GLN A 45 20.71 8.16 2.19
N GLU A 46 21.13 9.38 1.86
CA GLU A 46 22.27 10.07 2.50
C GLU A 46 22.05 10.28 4.00
N ALA A 47 20.80 10.47 4.42
CA ALA A 47 20.41 10.53 5.84
C ALA A 47 20.48 9.18 6.56
N GLY A 48 20.77 8.08 5.85
CA GLY A 48 20.98 6.74 6.39
C GLY A 48 19.75 5.84 6.39
N ALA A 49 18.72 6.15 5.59
CA ALA A 49 17.58 5.25 5.42
C ALA A 49 18.06 3.90 4.86
N PHE A 50 17.48 2.79 5.33
CA PHE A 50 17.86 1.45 4.84
C PHE A 50 17.09 1.04 3.58
N ALA A 51 15.99 1.72 3.27
CA ALA A 51 15.14 1.52 2.10
C ALA A 51 14.24 2.74 1.88
N VAL A 52 13.58 2.85 0.72
CA VAL A 52 12.62 3.93 0.43
C VAL A 52 11.37 3.43 -0.30
N VAL A 53 10.20 3.87 0.14
CA VAL A 53 8.93 3.68 -0.58
C VAL A 53 8.76 4.78 -1.63
N LEU A 54 8.38 4.39 -2.85
CA LEU A 54 7.97 5.27 -3.94
C LEU A 54 6.47 5.09 -4.19
N GLU A 55 5.65 6.08 -3.83
CA GLU A 55 4.19 6.02 -3.98
C GLU A 55 3.67 6.93 -5.10
N ALA A 56 2.85 6.37 -5.99
CA ALA A 56 2.21 7.07 -7.12
C ALA A 56 3.21 7.90 -7.97
N VAL A 57 4.26 7.24 -8.45
CA VAL A 57 5.34 7.84 -9.28
C VAL A 57 5.29 7.26 -10.70
N PRO A 58 5.59 8.02 -11.78
CA PRO A 58 5.77 7.48 -13.11
C PRO A 58 6.76 6.30 -13.12
N ALA A 59 6.43 5.24 -13.86
CA ALA A 59 7.19 3.98 -13.81
C ALA A 59 8.65 4.15 -14.30
N ASP A 60 8.86 4.99 -15.32
CA ASP A 60 10.18 5.34 -15.85
C ASP A 60 11.02 6.12 -14.83
N LEU A 61 10.41 7.05 -14.10
CA LEU A 61 11.07 7.78 -13.02
C LEU A 61 11.41 6.85 -11.84
N ALA A 62 10.48 5.99 -11.43
CA ALA A 62 10.73 5.02 -10.37
C ALA A 62 11.86 4.05 -10.73
N GLU A 63 11.92 3.57 -11.98
CA GLU A 63 13.03 2.75 -12.47
C GLU A 63 14.36 3.53 -12.47
N ARG A 64 14.36 4.80 -12.86
CA ARG A 64 15.54 5.68 -12.76
C ARG A 64 16.02 5.82 -11.32
N VAL A 65 15.10 6.12 -10.38
CA VAL A 65 15.42 6.24 -8.95
C VAL A 65 16.02 4.93 -8.43
N SER A 66 15.42 3.79 -8.77
CA SER A 66 15.88 2.47 -8.32
C SER A 66 17.27 2.10 -8.84
N LYS A 67 17.68 2.61 -10.01
CA LYS A 67 19.03 2.41 -10.55
C LYS A 67 20.09 3.33 -9.92
N GLU A 68 19.69 4.50 -9.42
CA GLU A 68 20.59 5.50 -8.84
C GLU A 68 20.81 5.27 -7.34
N LEU A 69 19.82 4.74 -6.63
CA LEU A 69 19.94 4.41 -5.21
C LEU A 69 20.71 3.11 -5.00
N VAL A 70 21.44 3.04 -3.90
CA VAL A 70 22.11 1.82 -3.41
C VAL A 70 21.24 1.06 -2.41
N ILE A 71 20.23 1.71 -1.82
CA ILE A 71 19.27 1.08 -0.91
C ILE A 71 18.05 0.56 -1.68
N PRO A 72 17.39 -0.51 -1.19
CA PRO A 72 16.19 -1.04 -1.84
C PRO A 72 15.06 -0.03 -1.96
N THR A 73 14.39 -0.08 -3.10
CA THR A 73 13.18 0.69 -3.42
C THR A 73 11.93 -0.18 -3.36
N ILE A 74 10.85 0.34 -2.77
CA ILE A 74 9.57 -0.36 -2.64
C ILE A 74 8.50 0.45 -3.37
N GLY A 75 7.94 -0.11 -4.44
CA GLY A 75 6.90 0.56 -5.23
C GLY A 75 5.48 0.31 -4.73
N ILE A 76 4.65 1.35 -4.76
CA ILE A 76 3.18 1.24 -4.75
C ILE A 76 2.60 2.23 -5.77
N GLY A 77 2.09 1.69 -6.87
CA GLY A 77 1.73 2.53 -8.03
C GLY A 77 2.93 3.22 -8.68
N ALA A 78 4.11 2.59 -8.61
CA ALA A 78 5.37 3.09 -9.17
C ALA A 78 5.94 2.19 -10.29
N GLY A 79 5.14 1.27 -10.83
CA GLY A 79 5.58 0.31 -11.84
C GLY A 79 6.49 -0.80 -11.29
N ALA A 80 6.97 -1.67 -12.18
CA ALA A 80 7.75 -2.86 -11.83
C ALA A 80 9.27 -2.61 -11.75
N GLY A 81 9.71 -1.36 -11.96
CA GLY A 81 11.13 -0.98 -11.94
C GLY A 81 11.74 -0.83 -10.55
N CYS A 82 10.93 -0.88 -9.49
CA CYS A 82 11.41 -0.93 -8.10
C CYS A 82 11.84 -2.35 -7.70
N ASP A 83 12.71 -2.47 -6.69
CA ASP A 83 13.24 -3.75 -6.20
C ASP A 83 12.18 -4.65 -5.54
N ALA A 84 11.17 -4.03 -4.94
CA ALA A 84 10.05 -4.71 -4.31
C ALA A 84 8.74 -3.93 -4.51
N GLN A 85 7.63 -4.53 -4.07
CA GLN A 85 6.29 -3.95 -4.20
C GLN A 85 5.54 -4.04 -2.87
N VAL A 86 4.68 -3.06 -2.61
CA VAL A 86 3.76 -3.07 -1.47
C VAL A 86 2.34 -2.74 -1.93
N LEU A 87 1.36 -3.37 -1.29
CA LEU A 87 -0.06 -3.04 -1.43
C LEU A 87 -0.70 -3.07 -0.04
N VAL A 88 -1.75 -2.28 0.13
CA VAL A 88 -2.64 -2.43 1.29
C VAL A 88 -3.36 -3.76 1.16
N TRP A 89 -3.22 -4.64 2.15
CA TRP A 89 -3.72 -6.01 2.06
C TRP A 89 -5.25 -6.07 1.88
N THR A 90 -6.01 -5.14 2.47
CA THR A 90 -7.47 -5.08 2.31
C THR A 90 -7.88 -4.73 0.89
N ASP A 91 -7.11 -3.89 0.21
CA ASP A 91 -7.34 -3.53 -1.19
C ASP A 91 -7.02 -4.71 -2.10
N MET A 92 -5.88 -5.37 -1.88
CA MET A 92 -5.47 -6.59 -2.56
C MET A 92 -6.50 -7.73 -2.35
N ALA A 93 -7.04 -7.88 -1.14
CA ALA A 93 -8.01 -8.92 -0.80
C ALA A 93 -9.46 -8.56 -1.17
N GLY A 94 -9.70 -7.36 -1.69
CA GLY A 94 -11.04 -6.93 -2.12
C GLY A 94 -12.01 -6.63 -0.97
N LEU A 95 -11.51 -6.29 0.22
CA LEU A 95 -12.37 -5.87 1.35
C LEU A 95 -12.87 -4.43 1.20
N THR A 96 -12.04 -3.56 0.62
CA THR A 96 -12.35 -2.15 0.42
C THR A 96 -13.48 -2.00 -0.61
N PRO A 97 -14.60 -1.31 -0.26
CA PRO A 97 -15.72 -1.12 -1.17
C PRO A 97 -15.34 -0.24 -2.38
N GLY A 98 -16.14 -0.33 -3.45
CA GLY A 98 -16.00 0.52 -4.62
C GLY A 98 -14.96 0.03 -5.64
N LYS A 99 -14.58 0.90 -6.56
CA LYS A 99 -13.57 0.61 -7.59
C LYS A 99 -12.18 0.81 -6.97
N PRO A 100 -11.25 -0.16 -7.09
CA PRO A 100 -9.90 0.00 -6.56
C PRO A 100 -9.15 1.08 -7.35
N LEU A 101 -8.11 1.66 -6.73
CA LEU A 101 -7.17 2.53 -7.43
C LEU A 101 -6.53 1.77 -8.60
N THR A 102 -6.19 2.47 -9.68
CA THR A 102 -5.73 1.86 -10.94
C THR A 102 -4.51 0.95 -10.77
N PHE A 103 -3.66 1.20 -9.78
CA PHE A 103 -2.48 0.39 -9.49
C PHE A 103 -2.74 -0.83 -8.59
N VAL A 104 -3.94 -0.97 -8.04
CA VAL A 104 -4.32 -2.10 -7.18
C VAL A 104 -4.89 -3.23 -8.04
N LYS A 105 -4.25 -4.40 -7.97
CA LYS A 105 -4.84 -5.66 -8.44
C LYS A 105 -5.55 -6.35 -7.27
N ARG A 106 -6.84 -6.65 -7.44
CA ARG A 106 -7.59 -7.53 -6.53
C ARG A 106 -7.26 -8.99 -6.83
N TYR A 107 -6.88 -9.72 -5.79
CA TYR A 107 -6.61 -11.15 -5.84
C TYR A 107 -7.76 -11.98 -5.25
N ALA A 108 -8.65 -11.35 -4.49
CA ALA A 108 -9.87 -11.95 -3.95
C ALA A 108 -11.00 -10.89 -3.88
N ASP A 109 -12.22 -11.36 -3.65
CA ASP A 109 -13.37 -10.55 -3.25
C ASP A 109 -13.86 -11.01 -1.87
N LEU A 110 -13.03 -10.76 -0.85
CA LEU A 110 -13.39 -11.15 0.51
C LEU A 110 -14.60 -10.39 1.04
N ARG A 111 -14.91 -9.22 0.48
CA ARG A 111 -16.12 -8.47 0.87
C ARG A 111 -17.39 -9.25 0.55
N SER A 112 -17.49 -9.81 -0.65
CA SER A 112 -18.64 -10.63 -1.03
C SER A 112 -18.70 -11.91 -0.20
N VAL A 113 -17.57 -12.62 -0.07
CA VAL A 113 -17.49 -13.87 0.71
C VAL A 113 -17.93 -13.67 2.16
N LEU A 114 -17.37 -12.67 2.85
CA LEU A 114 -17.75 -12.39 4.24
C LEU A 114 -19.17 -11.86 4.35
N GLY A 115 -19.64 -11.10 3.36
CA GLY A 115 -21.02 -10.62 3.29
C GLY A 115 -22.04 -11.75 3.16
N GLU A 116 -21.75 -12.75 2.34
CA GLU A 116 -22.59 -13.94 2.18
C GLU A 116 -22.59 -14.80 3.45
N ALA A 117 -21.41 -15.07 4.03
CA ALA A 117 -21.28 -15.82 5.27
C ALA A 117 -22.05 -15.14 6.43
N THR A 118 -21.97 -13.81 6.53
CA THR A 118 -22.68 -13.05 7.55
C THR A 118 -24.20 -13.16 7.37
N LYS A 119 -24.71 -13.10 6.13
CA LYS A 119 -26.15 -13.27 5.87
C LYS A 119 -26.64 -14.66 6.23
N ALA A 120 -25.90 -15.70 5.82
CA ALA A 120 -26.23 -17.08 6.14
C ALA A 120 -26.29 -17.29 7.67
N TYR A 121 -25.31 -16.78 8.40
CA TYR A 121 -25.30 -16.83 9.86
C TYR A 121 -26.51 -16.10 10.48
N VAL A 122 -26.84 -14.91 9.98
CA VAL A 122 -28.00 -14.15 10.46
C VAL A 122 -29.31 -14.91 10.22
N ASP A 123 -29.46 -15.55 9.06
CA ASP A 123 -30.64 -16.34 8.72
C ASP A 123 -30.74 -17.59 9.62
N ASP A 124 -29.63 -18.29 9.86
CA ASP A 124 -29.59 -19.43 10.78
C ASP A 124 -29.97 -19.06 12.21
N VAL A 125 -29.51 -17.92 12.72
CA VAL A 125 -29.89 -17.44 14.06
C VAL A 125 -31.37 -17.05 14.10
N ARG A 126 -31.86 -16.33 13.08
CA ARG A 126 -33.27 -15.88 13.03
C ARG A 126 -34.26 -17.03 12.95
N GLU A 127 -33.89 -18.08 12.23
CA GLU A 127 -34.71 -19.28 12.05
C GLU A 127 -34.50 -20.32 13.16
N GLY A 128 -33.60 -20.06 14.11
CA GLY A 128 -33.29 -20.98 15.20
C GLY A 128 -32.55 -22.25 14.75
N ARG A 129 -31.91 -22.24 13.58
CA ARG A 129 -31.04 -23.32 13.11
C ARG A 129 -29.69 -23.32 13.83
N PHE A 130 -29.19 -22.14 14.20
CA PHE A 130 -27.98 -21.99 14.99
C PHE A 130 -28.25 -21.34 16.35
N PRO A 131 -27.67 -21.86 17.46
CA PRO A 131 -26.86 -23.08 17.52
C PRO A 131 -27.72 -24.35 17.40
N GLY A 132 -27.22 -25.34 16.66
CA GLY A 132 -27.77 -26.69 16.64
C GLY A 132 -27.29 -27.53 17.84
N PRO A 133 -27.83 -28.76 18.04
CA PRO A 133 -27.37 -29.67 19.08
C PRO A 133 -25.87 -29.98 19.02
N GLU A 134 -25.29 -30.07 17.82
CA GLU A 134 -23.86 -30.30 17.61
C GLU A 134 -22.98 -29.11 18.00
N HIS A 135 -23.59 -27.94 18.21
CA HIS A 135 -22.94 -26.71 18.66
C HIS A 135 -23.34 -26.34 20.11
N SER A 136 -23.97 -27.27 20.85
CA SER A 136 -24.47 -27.06 22.21
C SER A 136 -23.90 -28.12 23.17
N PHE A 137 -23.70 -27.75 24.44
CA PHE A 137 -23.23 -28.66 25.50
C PHE A 137 -24.26 -28.73 26.63
N ASP A 138 -24.35 -29.88 27.29
CA ASP A 138 -25.24 -30.14 28.44
C ASP A 138 -24.67 -29.61 29.78
#